data_AF-A0A261SJ24-F1
#
_entry.id   AF-A0A261SJ24-F1
#
_cell.length_a   1.000
_cell.length_b   1.000
_cell.length_c   1.000
_cell.angle_alpha   90.00
_cell.angle_beta   90.00
_cell.angle_gamma   90.00
#
_symmetry.space_group_name_H-M   'P 1'
#
loop_
_entity.id
_entity.type
_entity.pdbx_description
1 polymer ?
#
loop_
_entity_poly.entity_id
_entity_poly.type
_entity_poly.pdbx_seq_one_letter_code
_entity_poly.pdbx_strand_id
1 'polypeptide(L)'
;MTTLHPGARLRELLREDSAGALIAPGCYDGISARLVEQAGFRVAYMSGLCVAATLGEPDVGVISVDAMVDRVRVITRASGLPLIADADSGYGGAVNVAHATRAFEAAGAAAIHLEDQPFPKKCAAMSGKKLVPVAEMTARVQTALAARRDRDFMIIARTDALAVEGLDASIARLRAYEDAGADATMLMSVSSEEDMRRVTSSLRKPTIVLMVEGLRPTVPARRLKQLGYPLVLYPVSLLQAQAYTHEHYLRQLRETGGAEAAASSMWSLPQIAALLGLEEANAIDEAFSGHVAKALAAVPAGAA
;
A
#
# COMPACT_ATOMS: atom_id res chain seq x y z
N MET A 1 1.78 2.80 26.56
CA MET A 1 2.90 2.92 25.60
C MET A 1 2.45 3.91 24.54
N THR A 2 3.18 5.01 24.32
CA THR A 2 2.90 5.90 23.19
C THR A 2 3.09 5.11 21.90
N THR A 3 2.01 4.90 21.16
CA THR A 3 2.06 4.23 19.85
C THR A 3 2.92 5.07 18.92
N LEU A 4 4.05 4.52 18.46
CA LEU A 4 4.93 5.16 17.48
C LEU A 4 4.12 5.51 16.23
N HIS A 5 4.44 6.65 15.60
CA HIS A 5 3.84 7.01 14.30
C HIS A 5 4.07 5.86 13.30
N PRO A 6 3.10 5.49 12.44
CA PRO A 6 3.26 4.39 11.49
C PRO A 6 4.51 4.52 10.61
N GLY A 7 4.87 5.74 10.23
CA GLY A 7 6.11 6.04 9.52
C GLY A 7 7.39 5.73 10.32
N ALA A 8 7.39 5.98 11.63
CA ALA A 8 8.53 5.66 12.50
C ALA A 8 8.73 4.15 12.56
N ARG A 9 7.61 3.41 12.69
CA ARG A 9 7.62 1.95 12.68
C ARG A 9 8.13 1.38 11.35
N LEU A 10 7.70 1.95 10.22
CA LEU A 10 8.23 1.57 8.91
C LEU A 10 9.74 1.80 8.80
N ARG A 11 10.25 2.94 9.31
CA ARG A 11 11.69 3.23 9.32
C ARG A 11 12.48 2.26 10.19
N GLU A 12 11.95 1.80 11.31
CA GLU A 12 12.56 0.74 12.13
C GLU A 12 12.67 -0.54 11.31
N LEU A 13 11.55 -1.01 10.72
CA LEU A 13 11.50 -2.25 9.95
C LEU A 13 12.46 -2.23 8.74
N LEU A 14 12.64 -1.07 8.08
CA LEU A 14 13.59 -0.92 6.97
C LEU A 14 15.06 -1.01 7.39
N ARG A 15 15.38 -0.68 8.65
CA ARG A 15 16.75 -0.74 9.19
C ARG A 15 17.09 -2.09 9.79
N GLU A 16 16.09 -2.95 10.03
CA GLU A 16 16.33 -4.27 10.58
C GLU A 16 17.27 -5.09 9.71
N ASP A 17 18.24 -5.72 10.38
CA ASP A 17 19.08 -6.72 9.75
C ASP A 17 18.33 -8.04 9.73
N SER A 18 17.97 -8.47 8.53
CA SER A 18 17.08 -9.60 8.27
C SER A 18 17.61 -10.40 7.11
N ALA A 19 17.35 -11.71 7.12
CA ALA A 19 17.82 -12.62 6.07
C ALA A 19 17.23 -12.31 4.68
N GLY A 20 16.12 -11.59 4.60
CA GLY A 20 15.50 -11.17 3.34
C GLY A 20 14.88 -9.78 3.43
N ALA A 21 14.53 -9.24 2.27
CA ALA A 21 13.86 -7.96 2.15
C ALA A 21 12.50 -8.04 2.86
N LEU A 22 12.09 -6.94 3.48
CA LEU A 22 10.75 -6.81 4.00
C LEU A 22 9.75 -6.97 2.86
N ILE A 23 8.70 -7.76 3.07
CA ILE A 23 7.67 -8.02 2.06
C ILE A 23 6.45 -7.21 2.44
N ALA A 24 5.95 -6.41 1.51
CA ALA A 24 4.70 -5.67 1.65
C ALA A 24 3.71 -6.10 0.57
N PRO A 25 2.75 -6.99 0.90
CA PRO A 25 1.69 -7.37 0.00
C PRO A 25 0.74 -6.20 -0.28
N GLY A 26 0.27 -6.14 -1.51
CA GLY A 26 -0.78 -5.23 -1.95
C GLY A 26 -2.13 -5.64 -1.39
N CYS A 27 -2.82 -4.71 -0.74
CA CYS A 27 -4.18 -4.86 -0.26
C CYS A 27 -5.01 -3.62 -0.68
N TYR A 28 -6.32 -3.80 -0.77
CA TYR A 28 -7.22 -2.83 -1.39
C TYR A 28 -8.62 -2.81 -0.76
N ASP A 29 -8.84 -3.52 0.34
CA ASP A 29 -10.05 -3.50 1.14
C ASP A 29 -9.78 -4.03 2.56
N GLY A 30 -10.82 -4.07 3.40
CA GLY A 30 -10.69 -4.54 4.78
C GLY A 30 -10.36 -6.04 4.90
N ILE A 31 -10.88 -6.87 3.99
CA ILE A 31 -10.63 -8.32 4.00
C ILE A 31 -9.17 -8.61 3.68
N SER A 32 -8.68 -8.10 2.54
CA SER A 32 -7.28 -8.24 2.13
C SER A 32 -6.32 -7.64 3.16
N ALA A 33 -6.65 -6.49 3.76
CA ALA A 33 -5.82 -5.88 4.80
C ALA A 33 -5.69 -6.77 6.05
N ARG A 34 -6.79 -7.33 6.55
CA ARG A 34 -6.78 -8.25 7.71
C ARG A 34 -6.07 -9.55 7.39
N LEU A 35 -6.26 -10.09 6.18
CA LEU A 35 -5.55 -11.29 5.72
C LEU A 35 -4.04 -11.08 5.67
N VAL A 36 -3.58 -9.92 5.22
CA VAL A 36 -2.15 -9.57 5.22
C VAL A 36 -1.60 -9.52 6.65
N GLU A 37 -2.34 -8.94 7.60
CA GLU A 37 -1.94 -8.94 9.01
C GLU A 37 -1.92 -10.34 9.62
N GLN A 38 -2.99 -11.12 9.47
CA GLN A 38 -3.09 -12.47 10.04
C GLN A 38 -2.05 -13.44 9.46
N ALA A 39 -1.61 -13.22 8.22
CA ALA A 39 -0.53 -13.97 7.61
C ALA A 39 0.86 -13.63 8.21
N GLY A 40 0.94 -12.67 9.13
CA GLY A 40 2.17 -12.28 9.83
C GLY A 40 3.05 -11.29 9.06
N PHE A 41 2.53 -10.66 8.00
CA PHE A 41 3.25 -9.57 7.34
C PHE A 41 3.31 -8.34 8.25
N ARG A 42 4.41 -7.60 8.16
CA ARG A 42 4.70 -6.47 9.07
C ARG A 42 4.48 -5.10 8.43
N VAL A 43 4.24 -5.06 7.12
CA VAL A 43 3.97 -3.88 6.31
C VAL A 43 2.98 -4.26 5.22
N ALA A 44 2.09 -3.35 4.88
CA ALA A 44 1.17 -3.49 3.76
C ALA A 44 1.44 -2.42 2.69
N TYR A 45 1.00 -2.69 1.48
CA TYR A 45 1.03 -1.73 0.37
C TYR A 45 -0.39 -1.50 -0.18
N MET A 46 -0.71 -0.27 -0.55
CA MET A 46 -1.93 0.07 -1.29
C MET A 46 -1.58 0.48 -2.71
N SER A 47 -1.95 -0.36 -3.67
CA SER A 47 -1.74 -0.14 -5.10
C SER A 47 -2.84 0.73 -5.71
N GLY A 48 -2.48 1.79 -6.45
CA GLY A 48 -3.45 2.62 -7.18
C GLY A 48 -4.29 1.82 -8.18
N LEU A 49 -3.65 0.91 -8.92
CA LEU A 49 -4.33 -0.02 -9.83
C LEU A 49 -5.35 -0.91 -9.11
N CYS A 50 -5.05 -1.40 -7.91
CA CYS A 50 -6.01 -2.22 -7.18
C CYS A 50 -7.22 -1.40 -6.71
N VAL A 51 -7.01 -0.16 -6.27
CA VAL A 51 -8.14 0.72 -5.93
C VAL A 51 -8.99 1.01 -7.17
N ALA A 52 -8.36 1.36 -8.30
CA ALA A 52 -9.07 1.58 -9.56
C ALA A 52 -9.88 0.34 -9.98
N ALA A 53 -9.30 -0.86 -9.89
CA ALA A 53 -9.97 -2.12 -10.20
C ALA A 53 -11.19 -2.37 -9.30
N THR A 54 -11.12 -2.04 -8.01
CA THR A 54 -12.29 -2.17 -7.10
C THR A 54 -13.43 -1.22 -7.45
N LEU A 55 -13.15 -0.18 -8.22
CA LEU A 55 -14.12 0.79 -8.72
C LEU A 55 -14.58 0.48 -10.15
N GLY A 56 -14.01 -0.55 -10.79
CA GLY A 56 -14.29 -0.88 -12.19
C GLY A 56 -13.68 0.10 -13.20
N GLU A 57 -12.67 0.87 -12.78
CA GLU A 57 -12.10 1.97 -13.57
C GLU A 57 -10.66 1.67 -14.01
N PRO A 58 -10.19 2.25 -15.13
CA PRO A 58 -8.81 2.10 -15.58
C PRO A 58 -7.83 2.93 -14.74
N ASP A 59 -6.61 2.42 -14.56
CA ASP A 59 -5.56 3.06 -13.78
C ASP A 59 -4.80 4.17 -14.55
N VAL A 60 -5.53 5.22 -14.95
CA VAL A 60 -5.03 6.31 -15.82
C VAL A 60 -5.25 7.70 -15.22
N GLY A 61 -5.22 7.79 -13.89
CA GLY A 61 -5.37 9.07 -13.16
C GLY A 61 -6.80 9.60 -13.10
N VAL A 62 -7.80 8.74 -13.30
CA VAL A 62 -9.23 9.09 -13.16
C VAL A 62 -9.72 8.99 -11.71
N ILE A 63 -9.04 8.21 -10.87
CA ILE A 63 -9.42 8.04 -9.47
C ILE A 63 -9.06 9.30 -8.69
N SER A 64 -10.04 9.84 -7.96
CA SER A 64 -9.84 11.05 -7.16
C SER A 64 -8.95 10.77 -5.95
N VAL A 65 -8.29 11.84 -5.46
CA VAL A 65 -7.52 11.79 -4.21
C VAL A 65 -8.37 11.30 -3.04
N ASP A 66 -9.64 11.72 -2.96
CA ASP A 66 -10.54 11.33 -1.87
C ASP A 66 -10.83 9.82 -1.87
N ALA A 67 -11.08 9.22 -3.04
CA ALA A 67 -11.30 7.78 -3.14
C ALA A 67 -10.07 6.97 -2.71
N MET A 68 -8.87 7.46 -3.04
CA MET A 68 -7.60 6.85 -2.61
C MET A 68 -7.39 6.99 -1.10
N VAL A 69 -7.64 8.18 -0.55
CA VAL A 69 -7.50 8.47 0.88
C VAL A 69 -8.53 7.70 1.72
N ASP A 70 -9.76 7.59 1.25
CA ASP A 70 -10.80 6.76 1.88
C ASP A 70 -10.34 5.30 1.96
N ARG A 71 -9.69 4.81 0.91
CA ARG A 71 -9.16 3.46 0.90
C ARG A 71 -8.03 3.25 1.90
N VAL A 72 -7.13 4.23 2.04
CA VAL A 72 -6.10 4.23 3.09
C VAL A 72 -6.72 4.10 4.47
N ARG A 73 -7.80 4.85 4.77
CA ARG A 73 -8.48 4.76 6.08
C ARG A 73 -9.04 3.37 6.34
N VAL A 74 -9.61 2.73 5.32
CA VAL A 74 -10.15 1.37 5.44
C VAL A 74 -9.03 0.38 5.76
N ILE A 75 -7.94 0.41 4.99
CA ILE A 75 -6.84 -0.55 5.12
C ILE A 75 -6.11 -0.40 6.46
N THR A 76 -5.74 0.84 6.82
CA THR A 76 -4.98 1.12 8.04
C THR A 76 -5.75 0.76 9.31
N ARG A 77 -7.06 1.03 9.36
CA ARG A 77 -7.92 0.62 10.48
C ARG A 77 -8.13 -0.89 10.55
N ALA A 78 -8.15 -1.55 9.41
CA ALA A 78 -8.40 -2.98 9.34
C ALA A 78 -7.18 -3.82 9.75
N SER A 79 -5.96 -3.41 9.36
CA SER A 79 -4.74 -4.18 9.63
C SER A 79 -3.90 -3.64 10.81
N GLY A 80 -3.95 -2.34 11.11
CA GLY A 80 -3.03 -1.72 12.06
C GLY A 80 -1.55 -1.72 11.62
N LEU A 81 -1.24 -2.24 10.43
CA LEU A 81 0.11 -2.29 9.89
C LEU A 81 0.54 -0.93 9.32
N PRO A 82 1.85 -0.60 9.33
CA PRO A 82 2.38 0.47 8.51
C PRO A 82 2.00 0.25 7.04
N LEU A 83 1.33 1.25 6.45
CA LEU A 83 0.87 1.21 5.06
C LEU A 83 1.68 2.16 4.19
N ILE A 84 2.21 1.64 3.08
CA ILE A 84 2.77 2.46 2.00
C ILE A 84 1.68 2.63 0.94
N ALA A 85 1.33 3.87 0.61
CA ALA A 85 0.24 4.18 -0.32
C ALA A 85 0.74 4.80 -1.63
N ASP A 86 0.09 4.45 -2.73
CA ASP A 86 0.25 5.10 -4.03
C ASP A 86 -0.46 6.45 -4.05
N ALA A 87 0.30 7.53 -4.28
CA ALA A 87 -0.24 8.89 -4.40
C ALA A 87 -0.09 9.46 -5.82
N ASP A 88 0.12 8.60 -6.82
CA ASP A 88 0.31 8.96 -8.23
C ASP A 88 1.32 10.12 -8.37
N SER A 89 1.01 11.12 -9.20
CA SER A 89 1.80 12.33 -9.42
C SER A 89 1.46 13.47 -8.43
N GLY A 90 0.63 13.20 -7.41
CA GLY A 90 0.18 14.20 -6.44
C GLY A 90 -1.06 15.00 -6.85
N TYR A 91 -1.85 14.49 -7.81
CA TYR A 91 -3.20 14.95 -8.17
C TYR A 91 -3.32 16.43 -8.61
N GLY A 92 -2.25 17.02 -9.14
CA GLY A 92 -2.27 18.38 -9.69
C GLY A 92 -0.99 19.16 -9.43
N GLY A 93 -1.13 20.46 -9.13
CA GLY A 93 -0.02 21.36 -8.84
C GLY A 93 0.47 21.28 -7.39
N ALA A 94 1.35 22.21 -6.98
CA ALA A 94 1.95 22.20 -5.65
C ALA A 94 0.93 22.18 -4.48
N VAL A 95 -0.18 22.94 -4.60
CA VAL A 95 -1.24 22.95 -3.58
C VAL A 95 -1.94 21.59 -3.49
N ASN A 96 -2.14 20.89 -4.62
CA ASN A 96 -2.70 19.54 -4.65
C ASN A 96 -1.74 18.52 -4.02
N VAL A 97 -0.44 18.59 -4.33
CA VAL A 97 0.59 17.74 -3.71
C VAL A 97 0.59 17.90 -2.19
N ALA A 98 0.57 19.16 -1.71
CA ALA A 98 0.52 19.44 -0.28
C ALA A 98 -0.77 18.94 0.39
N HIS A 99 -1.91 19.13 -0.28
CA HIS A 99 -3.21 18.64 0.19
C HIS A 99 -3.23 17.10 0.27
N ALA A 100 -2.85 16.42 -0.81
CA ALA A 100 -2.79 14.97 -0.88
C ALA A 100 -1.88 14.41 0.23
N THR A 101 -0.66 14.94 0.35
CA THR A 101 0.29 14.50 1.40
C THR A 101 -0.34 14.50 2.78
N ARG A 102 -0.98 15.60 3.17
CA ARG A 102 -1.64 15.73 4.48
C ARG A 102 -2.86 14.81 4.61
N ALA A 103 -3.60 14.60 3.52
CA ALA A 103 -4.79 13.75 3.52
C ALA A 103 -4.42 12.27 3.70
N PHE A 104 -3.42 11.78 2.97
CA PHE A 104 -2.88 10.42 3.12
C PHE A 104 -2.29 10.19 4.51
N GLU A 105 -1.51 11.14 5.02
CA GLU A 105 -0.95 11.10 6.38
C GLU A 105 -2.07 11.04 7.43
N ALA A 106 -3.06 11.94 7.36
CA ALA A 106 -4.18 11.96 8.29
C ALA A 106 -5.07 10.71 8.20
N ALA A 107 -5.07 10.02 7.06
CA ALA A 107 -5.75 8.75 6.88
C ALA A 107 -5.01 7.55 7.51
N GLY A 108 -3.78 7.76 8.00
CA GLY A 108 -3.00 6.76 8.74
C GLY A 108 -1.91 6.07 7.91
N ALA A 109 -1.62 6.53 6.69
CA ALA A 109 -0.51 5.98 5.92
C ALA A 109 0.83 6.21 6.65
N ALA A 110 1.73 5.24 6.54
CA ALA A 110 3.10 5.36 7.04
C ALA A 110 4.00 6.09 6.04
N ALA A 111 3.70 5.92 4.74
CA ALA A 111 4.41 6.54 3.64
C ALA A 111 3.48 6.73 2.44
N ILE A 112 3.83 7.67 1.58
CA ILE A 112 3.34 7.72 0.20
C ILE A 112 4.50 7.63 -0.78
N HIS A 113 4.24 7.11 -1.98
CA HIS A 113 5.13 7.34 -3.12
C HIS A 113 4.49 8.30 -4.13
N LEU A 114 5.33 9.18 -4.67
CA LEU A 114 4.99 10.12 -5.74
C LEU A 114 5.82 9.80 -6.97
N GLU A 115 5.23 9.88 -8.16
CA GLU A 115 5.89 9.57 -9.43
C GLU A 115 6.14 10.80 -10.32
N ASP A 116 7.16 10.68 -11.18
CA ASP A 116 7.59 11.73 -12.12
C ASP A 116 6.84 11.71 -13.45
N GLN A 117 5.64 11.15 -13.49
CA GLN A 117 4.72 11.30 -14.63
C GLN A 117 3.94 12.62 -14.53
N PRO A 118 3.51 13.20 -15.67
CA PRO A 118 2.54 14.30 -15.66
C PRO A 118 1.16 13.82 -15.18
N PHE A 119 0.28 14.75 -14.82
CA PHE A 119 -1.14 14.45 -14.61
C PHE A 119 -1.93 14.71 -15.91
N PRO A 120 -2.82 13.79 -16.34
CA PRO A 120 -3.01 12.44 -15.81
C PRO A 120 -1.84 11.51 -16.16
N LYS A 121 -1.58 10.55 -15.27
CA LYS A 121 -0.52 9.55 -15.42
C LYS A 121 -0.98 8.31 -16.19
N LYS A 122 -0.04 7.42 -16.53
CA LYS A 122 -0.35 6.08 -17.07
C LYS A 122 0.11 4.98 -16.12
N CYS A 123 -0.61 3.86 -16.10
CA CYS A 123 -0.21 2.66 -15.38
C CYS A 123 1.18 2.19 -15.83
N ALA A 124 1.98 1.69 -14.88
CA ALA A 124 3.37 1.28 -15.11
C ALA A 124 3.53 0.18 -16.19
N ALA A 125 2.49 -0.64 -16.39
CA ALA A 125 2.44 -1.70 -17.39
C ALA A 125 2.10 -1.21 -18.81
N MET A 126 1.74 0.06 -18.97
CA MET A 126 1.38 0.66 -20.27
C MET A 126 2.59 1.27 -20.98
N SER A 127 2.52 1.33 -22.32
CA SER A 127 3.49 2.02 -23.15
C SER A 127 3.20 3.52 -23.29
N GLY A 128 4.21 4.27 -23.76
CA GLY A 128 4.08 5.70 -24.03
C GLY A 128 3.91 6.54 -22.76
N LYS A 129 4.62 6.18 -21.70
CA LYS A 129 4.78 7.00 -20.48
C LYS A 129 5.55 8.26 -20.82
N LYS A 130 5.23 9.35 -20.13
CA LYS A 130 5.92 10.63 -20.23
C LYS A 130 6.47 10.99 -18.86
N LEU A 131 7.55 11.73 -18.84
CA LEU A 131 8.16 12.22 -17.61
C LEU A 131 8.07 13.73 -17.57
N VAL A 132 7.86 14.27 -16.37
CA VAL A 132 8.11 15.69 -16.11
C VAL A 132 9.62 15.94 -16.01
N PRO A 133 10.07 17.20 -16.19
CA PRO A 133 11.45 17.57 -15.91
C PRO A 133 11.85 17.20 -14.47
N VAL A 134 13.12 16.85 -14.28
CA VAL A 134 13.67 16.52 -12.94
C VAL A 134 13.35 17.60 -11.91
N ALA A 135 13.47 18.88 -12.30
CA ALA A 135 13.17 20.03 -11.46
C ALA A 135 11.71 20.08 -10.97
N GLU A 136 10.75 19.60 -11.77
CA GLU A 136 9.36 19.54 -11.34
C GLU A 136 9.15 18.42 -10.32
N MET A 137 9.72 17.23 -10.55
CA MET A 137 9.61 16.12 -9.60
C MET A 137 10.32 16.43 -8.27
N THR A 138 11.50 17.06 -8.29
CA THR A 138 12.17 17.49 -7.05
C THR A 138 11.34 18.52 -6.29
N ALA A 139 10.68 19.46 -6.98
CA ALA A 139 9.76 20.41 -6.37
C ALA A 139 8.54 19.72 -5.73
N ARG A 140 7.99 18.66 -6.37
CA ARG A 140 6.91 17.86 -5.77
C ARG A 140 7.36 17.17 -4.48
N VAL A 141 8.54 16.53 -4.49
CA VAL A 141 9.13 15.89 -3.30
C VAL A 141 9.31 16.90 -2.17
N GLN A 142 9.92 18.06 -2.45
CA GLN A 142 10.11 19.12 -1.46
C GLN A 142 8.79 19.66 -0.93
N THR A 143 7.78 19.81 -1.78
CA THR A 143 6.43 20.25 -1.39
C THR A 143 5.78 19.25 -0.44
N ALA A 144 5.87 17.95 -0.74
CA ALA A 144 5.34 16.89 0.13
C ALA A 144 6.09 16.87 1.48
N LEU A 145 7.43 16.95 1.48
CA LEU A 145 8.25 17.02 2.69
C LEU A 145 7.94 18.24 3.57
N ALA A 146 7.60 19.38 2.96
CA ALA A 146 7.18 20.58 3.68
C ALA A 146 5.72 20.51 4.16
N ALA A 147 4.88 19.70 3.50
CA ALA A 147 3.46 19.59 3.82
C ALA A 147 3.12 18.59 4.92
N ARG A 148 3.93 17.52 5.08
CA ARG A 148 3.73 16.51 6.14
C ARG A 148 3.76 17.14 7.53
N ARG A 149 2.96 16.61 8.45
CA ARG A 149 2.84 17.09 9.82
C ARG A 149 3.84 16.41 10.75
N ASP A 150 4.04 15.12 10.57
CA ASP A 150 5.01 14.31 11.29
C ASP A 150 6.24 14.07 10.40
N ARG A 151 7.44 14.24 10.95
CA ARG A 151 8.70 14.01 10.22
C ARG A 151 8.93 12.53 9.92
N ASP A 152 8.27 11.65 10.67
CA ASP A 152 8.36 10.22 10.44
C ASP A 152 7.51 9.75 9.27
N PHE A 153 6.48 10.49 8.84
CA PHE A 153 5.74 10.20 7.61
C PHE A 153 6.65 10.27 6.39
N MET A 154 6.84 9.14 5.70
CA MET A 154 7.86 9.01 4.66
C MET A 154 7.36 9.45 3.28
N ILE A 155 8.19 10.19 2.55
CA ILE A 155 7.98 10.52 1.14
C ILE A 155 8.93 9.68 0.27
N ILE A 156 8.38 8.77 -0.51
CA ILE A 156 9.12 7.91 -1.46
C ILE A 156 9.06 8.55 -2.85
N ALA A 157 10.21 8.76 -3.48
CA ALA A 157 10.26 9.27 -4.86
C ALA A 157 10.37 8.12 -5.86
N ARG A 158 9.33 7.94 -6.67
CA ARG A 158 9.24 6.93 -7.72
C ARG A 158 9.62 7.54 -9.08
N THR A 159 10.33 6.77 -9.90
CA THR A 159 10.55 7.12 -11.32
C THR A 159 10.14 6.01 -12.27
N ASP A 160 9.50 6.40 -13.36
CA ASP A 160 9.16 5.54 -14.50
C ASP A 160 10.17 5.67 -15.66
N ALA A 161 11.31 6.33 -15.41
CA ALA A 161 12.26 6.73 -16.45
C ALA A 161 12.98 5.58 -17.15
N LEU A 162 13.05 4.37 -16.58
CA LEU A 162 13.78 3.27 -17.20
C LEU A 162 13.28 2.95 -18.60
N ALA A 163 11.95 2.97 -18.78
CA ALA A 163 11.32 2.68 -20.07
C ALA A 163 11.36 3.85 -21.07
N VAL A 164 11.81 5.04 -20.64
CA VAL A 164 11.75 6.28 -21.44
C VAL A 164 13.16 6.78 -21.78
N GLU A 165 14.04 6.81 -20.78
CA GLU A 165 15.38 7.43 -20.85
C GLU A 165 16.51 6.44 -20.53
N GLY A 166 16.19 5.21 -20.11
CA GLY A 166 17.18 4.18 -19.77
C GLY A 166 17.71 4.26 -18.34
N LEU A 167 18.62 3.34 -18.00
CA LEU A 167 19.04 3.11 -16.63
C LEU A 167 19.87 4.26 -16.05
N ASP A 168 20.85 4.77 -16.78
CA ASP A 168 21.75 5.82 -16.27
C ASP A 168 20.99 7.12 -15.97
N ALA A 169 20.07 7.51 -16.85
CA ALA A 169 19.17 8.64 -16.63
C ALA A 169 18.24 8.41 -15.42
N SER A 170 17.73 7.18 -15.26
CA SER A 170 16.92 6.80 -14.10
C SER A 170 17.68 6.94 -12.78
N ILE A 171 18.93 6.47 -12.74
CA ILE A 171 19.80 6.61 -11.56
C ILE A 171 20.08 8.09 -11.27
N ALA A 172 20.36 8.90 -12.30
CA ALA A 172 20.58 10.33 -12.15
C ALA A 172 19.34 11.06 -11.57
N ARG A 173 18.13 10.71 -12.04
CA ARG A 173 16.86 11.21 -11.49
C ARG A 173 16.71 10.84 -10.02
N LEU A 174 16.90 9.56 -9.67
CA LEU A 174 16.76 9.11 -8.30
C LEU A 174 17.76 9.80 -7.36
N ARG A 175 19.01 10.03 -7.78
CA ARG A 175 19.99 10.82 -7.01
C ARG A 175 19.49 12.25 -6.78
N ALA A 176 18.96 12.91 -7.80
CA ALA A 176 18.38 14.24 -7.65
C ALA A 176 17.18 14.24 -6.70
N TYR A 177 16.38 13.16 -6.66
CA TYR A 177 15.27 13.04 -5.73
C TYR A 177 15.74 12.79 -4.29
N GLU A 178 16.84 12.06 -4.09
CA GLU A 178 17.50 11.96 -2.78
C GLU A 178 18.04 13.32 -2.31
N ASP A 179 18.68 14.08 -3.20
CA ASP A 179 19.20 15.42 -2.91
C ASP A 179 18.08 16.41 -2.59
N ALA A 180 16.89 16.22 -3.18
CA ALA A 180 15.68 16.96 -2.84
C ALA A 180 15.07 16.55 -1.48
N GLY A 181 15.56 15.47 -0.87
CA GLY A 181 15.20 15.04 0.48
C GLY A 181 14.28 13.82 0.56
N ALA A 182 14.04 13.09 -0.55
CA ALA A 182 13.24 11.87 -0.52
C ALA A 182 13.75 10.90 0.57
N ASP A 183 12.82 10.30 1.32
CA ASP A 183 13.15 9.38 2.41
C ASP A 183 13.59 8.01 1.88
N ALA A 184 13.07 7.65 0.72
CA ALA A 184 13.38 6.43 -0.02
C ALA A 184 13.08 6.66 -1.52
N THR A 185 13.55 5.75 -2.36
CA THR A 185 13.42 5.83 -3.82
C THR A 185 12.75 4.58 -4.37
N MET A 186 12.20 4.64 -5.58
CA MET A 186 11.63 3.49 -6.27
C MET A 186 11.88 3.60 -7.78
N LEU A 187 12.55 2.59 -8.36
CA LEU A 187 12.72 2.50 -9.81
C LEU A 187 11.71 1.49 -10.39
N MET A 188 10.87 1.95 -11.30
CA MET A 188 9.95 1.05 -11.98
C MET A 188 10.65 0.25 -13.08
N SER A 189 10.18 -0.99 -13.23
CA SER A 189 10.50 -1.87 -14.37
C SER A 189 11.91 -2.43 -14.48
N VAL A 190 12.73 -2.30 -13.44
CA VAL A 190 14.03 -3.00 -13.39
C VAL A 190 13.82 -4.52 -13.31
N SER A 191 14.51 -5.28 -14.16
CA SER A 191 14.28 -6.73 -14.31
C SER A 191 15.55 -7.58 -14.18
N SER A 192 16.72 -7.07 -14.57
CA SER A 192 17.98 -7.80 -14.43
C SER A 192 18.59 -7.61 -13.04
N GLU A 193 19.19 -8.65 -12.47
CA GLU A 193 19.90 -8.53 -11.19
C GLU A 193 21.11 -7.60 -11.27
N GLU A 194 21.72 -7.48 -12.46
CA GLU A 194 22.82 -6.57 -12.72
C GLU A 194 22.36 -5.11 -12.57
N ASP A 195 21.27 -4.73 -13.24
CA ASP A 195 20.72 -3.39 -13.15
C ASP A 195 20.21 -3.11 -11.73
N MET A 196 19.56 -4.09 -11.10
CA MET A 196 19.16 -4.00 -9.69
C MET A 196 20.35 -3.66 -8.77
N ARG A 197 21.50 -4.33 -8.94
CA ARG A 197 22.72 -4.04 -8.17
C ARG A 197 23.27 -2.66 -8.52
N ARG A 198 23.28 -2.27 -9.80
CA ARG A 198 23.73 -0.94 -10.22
C ARG A 198 22.90 0.17 -9.60
N VAL A 199 21.59 -0.01 -9.51
CA VAL A 199 20.66 0.96 -8.89
C VAL A 199 20.96 1.12 -7.41
N THR A 200 20.94 0.03 -6.64
CA THR A 200 21.11 0.09 -5.17
C THR A 200 22.51 0.58 -4.75
N SER A 201 23.56 0.19 -5.48
CA SER A 201 24.92 0.66 -5.22
C SER A 201 25.16 2.12 -5.63
N SER A 202 24.26 2.71 -6.42
CA SER A 202 24.37 4.10 -6.88
C SER A 202 23.63 5.11 -6.01
N LEU A 203 22.86 4.64 -5.01
CA LEU A 203 21.94 5.42 -4.20
C LEU A 203 22.30 5.34 -2.71
N ARG A 204 21.96 6.38 -1.94
CA ARG A 204 22.28 6.49 -0.51
C ARG A 204 21.08 6.14 0.38
N LYS A 205 19.86 6.27 -0.15
CA LYS A 205 18.60 6.03 0.55
C LYS A 205 18.08 4.63 0.25
N PRO A 206 17.24 4.05 1.13
CA PRO A 206 16.52 2.81 0.84
C PRO A 206 15.84 2.89 -0.53
N THR A 207 16.16 1.96 -1.41
CA THR A 207 15.48 1.83 -2.69
C THR A 207 14.48 0.68 -2.59
N ILE A 208 13.24 0.93 -2.98
CA ILE A 208 12.14 -0.05 -2.97
C ILE A 208 12.03 -0.63 -4.37
N VAL A 209 11.79 -1.94 -4.44
CA VAL A 209 11.47 -2.63 -5.69
C VAL A 209 10.06 -3.19 -5.61
N LEU A 210 9.45 -3.40 -6.76
CA LEU A 210 8.11 -3.95 -6.89
C LEU A 210 8.15 -5.13 -7.85
N MET A 211 7.51 -6.23 -7.47
CA MET A 211 7.41 -7.47 -8.22
C MET A 211 5.96 -7.67 -8.66
N VAL A 212 5.74 -7.88 -9.96
CA VAL A 212 4.40 -8.18 -10.53
C VAL A 212 4.45 -9.52 -11.23
N GLU A 213 3.63 -10.45 -10.76
CA GLU A 213 3.48 -11.78 -11.32
C GLU A 213 2.95 -11.73 -12.75
N GLY A 214 3.58 -12.51 -13.64
CA GLY A 214 3.23 -12.58 -15.06
C GLY A 214 3.75 -11.42 -15.92
N LEU A 215 4.28 -10.34 -15.33
CA LEU A 215 4.82 -9.21 -16.08
C LEU A 215 6.34 -9.31 -16.28
N ARG A 216 7.07 -9.72 -15.24
CA ARG A 216 8.54 -9.87 -15.24
C ARG A 216 8.97 -11.05 -14.37
N PRO A 217 10.17 -11.62 -14.57
CA PRO A 217 10.72 -12.62 -13.66
C PRO A 217 10.72 -12.09 -12.22
N THR A 218 10.24 -12.90 -11.28
CA THR A 218 10.22 -12.55 -9.87
C THR A 218 11.56 -12.93 -9.22
N VAL A 219 12.06 -12.07 -8.34
CA VAL A 219 13.29 -12.33 -7.58
C VAL A 219 12.90 -12.54 -6.10
N PRO A 220 13.32 -13.65 -5.47
CA PRO A 220 12.97 -13.91 -4.06
C PRO A 220 13.47 -12.82 -3.11
N ALA A 221 12.72 -12.54 -2.05
CA ALA A 221 13.05 -11.48 -1.07
C ALA A 221 14.45 -11.62 -0.46
N ARG A 222 14.92 -12.86 -0.21
CA ARG A 222 16.30 -13.13 0.25
C ARG A 222 17.33 -12.62 -0.75
N ARG A 223 17.11 -12.85 -2.05
CA ARG A 223 18.01 -12.40 -3.10
C ARG A 223 17.94 -10.89 -3.28
N LEU A 224 16.75 -10.30 -3.20
CA LEU A 224 16.57 -8.85 -3.22
C LEU A 224 17.35 -8.12 -2.12
N LYS A 225 17.36 -8.67 -0.88
CA LYS A 225 18.18 -8.13 0.22
C LYS A 225 19.67 -8.13 -0.13
N GLN A 226 20.18 -9.21 -0.72
CA GLN A 226 21.58 -9.30 -1.16
C GLN A 226 21.90 -8.32 -2.30
N LEU A 227 20.91 -7.98 -3.11
CA LEU A 227 21.02 -6.94 -4.14
C LEU A 227 20.87 -5.52 -3.57
N GLY A 228 20.66 -5.36 -2.27
CA GLY A 228 20.58 -4.05 -1.59
C GLY A 228 19.17 -3.48 -1.45
N TYR A 229 18.13 -4.21 -1.81
CA TYR A 229 16.74 -3.78 -1.61
C TYR A 229 16.24 -4.18 -0.22
N PRO A 230 15.93 -3.23 0.69
CA PRO A 230 15.41 -3.55 2.01
C PRO A 230 13.92 -3.92 2.00
N LEU A 231 13.18 -3.56 0.94
CA LEU A 231 11.73 -3.75 0.83
C LEU A 231 11.32 -4.11 -0.60
N VAL A 232 10.41 -5.09 -0.70
CA VAL A 232 9.74 -5.48 -1.94
C VAL A 232 8.23 -5.37 -1.80
N LEU A 233 7.59 -4.76 -2.81
CA LEU A 233 6.14 -4.64 -2.93
C LEU A 233 5.60 -5.72 -3.88
N TYR A 234 4.49 -6.35 -3.50
CA TYR A 234 3.72 -7.29 -4.34
C TYR A 234 2.33 -6.70 -4.60
N PRO A 235 2.17 -5.80 -5.58
CA PRO A 235 1.12 -4.79 -5.57
C PRO A 235 -0.25 -5.34 -5.96
N VAL A 236 -0.30 -6.41 -6.76
CA VAL A 236 -1.53 -6.89 -7.41
C VAL A 236 -1.80 -8.37 -7.22
N SER A 237 -0.93 -9.11 -6.51
CA SER A 237 -1.02 -10.57 -6.39
C SER A 237 -2.37 -11.02 -5.81
N LEU A 238 -2.85 -10.35 -4.75
CA LEU A 238 -4.17 -10.63 -4.16
C LEU A 238 -5.33 -10.27 -5.10
N LEU A 239 -5.18 -9.24 -5.93
CA LEU A 239 -6.21 -8.88 -6.92
C LEU A 239 -6.28 -9.93 -8.04
N GLN A 240 -5.13 -10.36 -8.55
CA GLN A 240 -5.04 -11.40 -9.58
C GLN A 240 -5.64 -12.73 -9.09
N ALA A 241 -5.29 -13.15 -7.87
CA ALA A 241 -5.84 -14.35 -7.27
C ALA A 241 -7.35 -14.24 -7.06
N GLN A 242 -7.84 -13.12 -6.52
CA GLN A 242 -9.27 -12.88 -6.32
C GLN A 242 -10.04 -12.94 -7.64
N ALA A 243 -9.58 -12.22 -8.67
CA ALA A 243 -10.24 -12.18 -9.97
C ALA A 243 -10.35 -13.59 -10.59
N TYR A 244 -9.28 -14.39 -10.51
CA TYR A 244 -9.29 -15.77 -10.97
C TYR A 244 -10.33 -16.62 -10.24
N THR A 245 -10.37 -16.55 -8.90
CA THR A 245 -11.34 -17.30 -8.09
C THR A 245 -12.77 -16.87 -8.37
N HIS A 246 -13.03 -15.56 -8.49
CA HIS A 246 -14.35 -15.04 -8.84
C HIS A 246 -14.81 -15.53 -10.22
N GLU A 247 -13.95 -15.48 -11.24
CA GLU A 247 -14.27 -15.96 -12.59
C GLU A 247 -14.62 -17.45 -12.58
N HIS A 248 -13.79 -18.26 -11.91
CA HIS A 248 -14.00 -19.71 -11.82
C HIS A 248 -15.31 -20.05 -11.11
N TYR A 249 -15.59 -19.41 -9.97
CA TYR A 249 -16.83 -19.61 -9.21
C TYR A 249 -18.06 -19.23 -10.03
N LEU A 250 -18.05 -18.06 -10.69
CA LEU A 250 -19.20 -17.59 -11.48
C LEU A 250 -19.48 -18.48 -12.68
N ARG A 251 -18.43 -19.00 -13.34
CA ARG A 251 -18.55 -19.98 -14.42
C ARG A 251 -19.25 -21.25 -13.94
N GLN A 252 -18.77 -21.80 -12.84
CA GLN A 252 -19.35 -23.01 -12.25
C GLN A 252 -20.81 -22.79 -11.84
N LEU A 253 -21.11 -21.70 -11.15
CA LEU A 253 -22.49 -21.36 -10.74
C LEU A 253 -23.43 -21.25 -11.95
N ARG A 254 -22.96 -20.66 -13.05
CA ARG A 254 -23.74 -20.54 -14.29
C ARG A 254 -23.99 -21.90 -14.95
N GLU A 255 -23.01 -22.80 -14.92
CA GLU A 255 -23.09 -24.12 -15.56
C GLU A 255 -23.94 -25.11 -14.77
N THR A 256 -23.82 -25.12 -13.43
CA THR A 256 -24.51 -26.09 -12.56
C THR A 256 -25.84 -25.58 -12.01
N GLY A 257 -26.04 -24.27 -11.95
CA GLY A 257 -27.18 -23.64 -11.28
C GLY A 257 -27.13 -23.73 -9.74
N GLY A 258 -26.02 -24.18 -9.16
CA GLY A 258 -25.86 -24.41 -7.71
C GLY A 258 -24.43 -24.16 -7.22
N ALA A 259 -24.30 -23.75 -5.95
CA ALA A 259 -23.02 -23.38 -5.33
C ALA A 259 -22.35 -24.51 -4.54
N GLU A 260 -23.00 -25.67 -4.41
CA GLU A 260 -22.60 -26.78 -3.54
C GLU A 260 -21.21 -27.31 -3.90
N ALA A 261 -20.94 -27.46 -5.20
CA ALA A 261 -19.65 -27.97 -5.68
C ALA A 261 -18.49 -26.98 -5.46
N ALA A 262 -18.76 -25.71 -5.12
CA ALA A 262 -17.74 -24.73 -4.76
C ALA A 262 -17.60 -24.54 -3.23
N ALA A 263 -18.56 -25.04 -2.44
CA ALA A 263 -18.63 -24.80 -0.99
C ALA A 263 -17.36 -25.23 -0.25
N SER A 264 -16.71 -26.32 -0.66
CA SER A 264 -15.46 -26.80 -0.07
C SER A 264 -14.25 -25.88 -0.30
N SER A 265 -14.35 -24.97 -1.27
CA SER A 265 -13.27 -24.06 -1.66
C SER A 265 -13.54 -22.61 -1.20
N MET A 266 -14.62 -22.39 -0.45
CA MET A 266 -15.01 -21.09 0.07
C MET A 266 -14.77 -21.00 1.57
N TRP A 267 -14.60 -19.78 2.06
CA TRP A 267 -14.67 -19.54 3.49
C TRP A 267 -16.09 -19.70 4.02
N SER A 268 -16.20 -20.34 5.17
CA SER A 268 -17.43 -20.41 5.95
C SER A 268 -17.79 -19.05 6.56
N LEU A 269 -19.07 -18.84 6.87
CA LEU A 269 -19.52 -17.64 7.57
C LEU A 269 -18.80 -17.42 8.92
N PRO A 270 -18.55 -18.45 9.74
CA PRO A 270 -17.74 -18.29 10.95
C PRO A 270 -16.31 -17.80 10.69
N GLN A 271 -15.65 -18.24 9.61
CA GLN A 271 -14.32 -17.74 9.26
C GLN A 271 -14.35 -16.26 8.88
N ILE A 272 -15.36 -15.83 8.13
CA ILE A 272 -15.55 -14.40 7.79
C ILE A 272 -15.83 -13.61 9.06
N ALA A 273 -16.74 -14.07 9.92
CA ALA A 273 -17.08 -13.41 11.17
C ALA A 273 -15.88 -13.27 12.11
N ALA A 274 -15.06 -14.32 12.23
CA ALA A 274 -13.83 -14.30 13.00
C ALA A 274 -12.82 -13.30 12.42
N LEU A 275 -12.62 -13.29 11.09
CA LEU A 275 -11.77 -12.29 10.44
C LEU A 275 -12.21 -10.87 10.77
N LEU A 276 -13.51 -10.60 10.74
CA LEU A 276 -14.09 -9.28 10.97
C LEU A 276 -14.15 -8.86 12.45
N GLY A 277 -13.70 -9.71 13.38
CA GLY A 277 -13.66 -9.39 14.81
C GLY A 277 -15.00 -9.52 15.52
N LEU A 278 -15.91 -10.38 15.04
CA LEU A 278 -17.23 -10.56 15.66
C LEU A 278 -17.13 -11.00 17.14
N GLU A 279 -16.12 -11.81 17.48
CA GLU A 279 -15.89 -12.24 18.87
C GLU A 279 -15.60 -11.06 19.80
N GLU A 280 -14.76 -10.12 19.37
CA GLU A 280 -14.47 -8.89 20.12
C GLU A 280 -15.73 -8.02 20.26
N ALA A 281 -16.50 -7.87 19.18
CA ALA A 281 -17.76 -7.11 19.21
C ALA A 281 -18.77 -7.72 20.19
N ASN A 282 -18.92 -9.04 20.20
CA ASN A 282 -19.82 -9.74 21.12
C ASN A 282 -19.36 -9.58 22.58
N ALA A 283 -18.06 -9.67 22.85
CA ALA A 283 -17.51 -9.46 24.19
C ALA A 283 -17.77 -8.03 24.71
N ILE A 284 -17.68 -7.03 23.83
CA ILE A 284 -18.02 -5.63 24.17
C ILE A 284 -19.51 -5.49 24.50
N ASP A 285 -20.39 -6.12 23.70
CA ASP A 285 -21.84 -6.07 23.91
C ASP A 285 -22.27 -6.75 25.23
N GLU A 286 -21.68 -7.92 25.53
CA GLU A 286 -21.88 -8.61 26.80
C GLU A 286 -21.38 -7.76 27.99
N ALA A 287 -20.22 -7.12 27.87
CA ALA A 287 -19.69 -6.24 28.89
C ALA A 287 -20.59 -5.01 29.12
N PHE A 288 -21.10 -4.40 28.04
CA PHE A 288 -22.06 -3.29 28.12
C PHE A 288 -23.33 -3.72 28.85
N SER A 289 -23.90 -4.87 28.47
CA SER A 289 -25.09 -5.45 29.11
C SER A 289 -24.85 -5.72 30.61
N GLY A 290 -23.66 -6.23 30.96
CA GLY A 290 -23.24 -6.44 32.34
C GLY A 290 -23.12 -5.13 33.14
N HIS A 291 -22.63 -4.04 32.53
CA HIS A 291 -22.60 -2.72 33.18
C HIS A 291 -24.00 -2.17 33.43
N VAL A 292 -24.92 -2.30 32.46
CA VAL A 292 -26.32 -1.86 32.61
C VAL A 292 -27.00 -2.63 33.74
N ALA A 293 -26.88 -3.95 33.79
CA ALA A 293 -27.48 -4.78 34.83
C ALA A 293 -26.99 -4.40 36.25
N LYS A 294 -25.68 -4.15 36.41
CA LYS A 294 -25.10 -3.68 37.67
C LYS A 294 -25.62 -2.31 38.09
N ALA A 295 -25.76 -1.37 37.14
CA ALA A 295 -26.26 -0.03 37.42
C ALA A 295 -27.73 -0.06 37.87
N LEU A 296 -28.57 -0.87 37.22
CA LEU A 296 -29.98 -1.03 37.60
C LEU A 296 -30.14 -1.67 38.99
N ALA A 297 -29.32 -2.65 39.34
CA ALA A 297 -29.35 -3.30 40.65
C ALA A 297 -28.89 -2.39 41.80
N ALA A 298 -28.13 -1.32 41.51
CA ALA A 298 -27.63 -0.37 42.50
C ALA A 298 -28.63 0.76 42.83
N VAL A 299 -29.76 0.86 42.11
CA VAL A 299 -30.82 1.83 42.41
C VAL A 299 -31.65 1.30 43.59
N PRO A 300 -31.70 2.00 44.74
CA PRO A 300 -32.48 1.56 45.89
C PRO A 300 -33.96 1.47 45.53
N ALA A 301 -34.63 0.40 45.97
CA ALA A 301 -36.08 0.29 45.87
C ALA A 301 -36.75 1.42 46.68
N GLY A 302 -37.21 2.46 45.98
CA GLY A 302 -37.87 3.63 46.59
C GLY A 302 -37.47 5.00 46.04
N ALA A 303 -36.53 5.08 45.09
CA ALA A 303 -36.19 6.33 44.39
C ALA A 303 -36.87 6.41 43.01
N ALA A 304 -38.20 6.37 42.99
CA ALA A 304 -39.05 6.75 41.85
C ALA A 304 -40.25 7.55 42.37
#